data_AF-A0A6G0MRI6-F1
#
_entry.id   AF-A0A6G0MRI6-F1
#
_cell.length_a   1.000
_cell.length_b   1.000
_cell.length_c   1.000
_cell.angle_alpha   90.00
_cell.angle_beta   90.00
_cell.angle_gamma   90.00
#
_symmetry.space_group_name_H-M   'P 1'
#
loop_
_entity.id
_entity.type
_entity.pdbx_description
1 polymer ?
#
loop_
_entity_poly.entity_id
_entity_poly.type
_entity_poly.pdbx_seq_one_letter_code
_entity_poly.pdbx_strand_id
1 'polypeptide(L)'
;MHRKQREQGKDVTRDEVLEKEIKQHKPIKGHVIVRCIGLLTARILCPHSRRLSDHWATTTVGAVPAGTFGRYIPKARFGRIMQNLHFSDNSDAKADTDRAWKVRPVVEIMQRTFLAGYNVPPVLAFD
;
A
#
# COMPACT_ATOMS: atom_id res chain seq x y z
N MET A 1 4.74 -4.36 17.37
CA MET A 1 5.77 -5.40 17.65
C MET A 1 6.66 -5.03 18.84
N HIS A 2 7.22 -3.82 18.89
CA HIS A 2 7.99 -3.33 20.06
C HIS A 2 7.22 -3.49 21.40
N ARG A 3 5.95 -3.03 21.46
CA ARG A 3 5.08 -3.19 22.64
C ARG A 3 4.94 -4.64 23.12
N LYS A 4 4.75 -5.59 22.19
CA LYS A 4 4.67 -7.03 22.48
C LYS A 4 5.98 -7.62 22.99
N GLN A 5 7.13 -7.13 22.53
CA GLN A 5 8.44 -7.61 23.02
C GLN A 5 8.74 -7.08 24.43
N ARG A 6 8.35 -5.84 24.72
CA ARG A 6 8.38 -5.30 26.10
C ARG A 6 7.44 -6.04 27.04
N GLU A 7 6.22 -6.37 26.58
CA GLU A 7 5.26 -7.20 27.34
C GLU A 7 5.80 -8.62 27.61
N GLN A 8 6.76 -9.10 26.82
CA GLN A 8 7.48 -10.37 27.03
C GLN A 8 8.77 -10.22 27.86
N GLY A 9 8.98 -9.06 28.48
CA GLY A 9 10.15 -8.80 29.33
C GLY A 9 11.46 -8.61 28.57
N LYS A 10 11.43 -8.45 27.25
CA LYS A 10 12.65 -8.17 26.46
C LYS A 10 12.96 -6.68 26.50
N ASP A 11 14.15 -6.34 26.96
CA ASP A 11 14.68 -4.99 26.86
C ASP A 11 15.28 -4.77 25.47
N VAL A 12 14.41 -4.36 24.55
CA VAL A 12 14.76 -4.03 23.17
C VAL A 12 14.19 -2.66 22.84
N THR A 13 14.99 -1.83 22.18
CA THR A 13 14.58 -0.51 21.73
C THR A 13 13.66 -0.63 20.50
N ARG A 14 12.94 0.46 20.20
CA ARG A 14 12.07 0.50 19.02
C ARG A 14 12.88 0.36 17.72
N ASP A 15 14.05 0.95 17.66
CA ASP A 15 14.88 1.00 16.46
C ASP A 15 15.52 -0.36 16.18
N GLU A 16 15.98 -1.08 17.20
CA GLU A 16 16.48 -2.45 17.05
C GLU A 16 15.39 -3.40 16.50
N VAL A 17 14.14 -3.24 16.97
CA VAL A 17 13.01 -4.02 16.46
C VAL A 17 12.73 -3.68 14.99
N LEU A 18 12.80 -2.40 14.61
CA LEU A 18 12.58 -1.95 13.23
C LEU A 18 13.72 -2.41 12.31
N GLU A 19 14.97 -2.30 12.73
CA GLU A 19 16.11 -2.77 11.97
C GLU A 19 16.05 -4.28 11.71
N LYS A 20 15.70 -5.06 12.73
CA LYS A 20 15.53 -6.51 12.59
C LYS A 20 14.44 -6.84 11.59
N GLU A 21 13.33 -6.12 11.63
CA GLU A 21 12.22 -6.23 10.69
C GLU A 21 12.61 -5.86 9.25
N ILE A 22 13.43 -4.81 9.08
CA ILE A 22 13.95 -4.41 7.76
C ILE A 22 14.90 -5.48 7.22
N LYS A 23 15.84 -5.98 8.05
CA LYS A 23 16.81 -7.01 7.68
C LYS A 23 16.14 -8.35 7.31
N GLN A 24 15.00 -8.66 7.92
CA GLN A 24 14.23 -9.89 7.62
C GLN A 24 13.53 -9.88 6.26
N HIS A 25 13.39 -8.71 5.62
CA HIS A 25 12.54 -8.58 4.45
C HIS A 25 13.30 -8.00 3.26
N LYS A 26 12.98 -8.51 2.06
CA LYS A 26 13.52 -7.96 0.82
C LYS A 26 13.13 -6.47 0.71
N PRO A 27 14.01 -5.60 0.20
CA PRO A 27 13.66 -4.20 -0.04
C PRO A 27 12.47 -4.09 -1.00
N ILE A 28 11.66 -3.05 -0.84
CA ILE A 28 10.52 -2.77 -1.72
C ILE A 28 11.06 -1.99 -2.92
N LYS A 29 11.10 -2.62 -4.09
CA LYS A 29 11.53 -2.00 -5.35
C LYS A 29 10.33 -1.41 -6.09
N GLY A 30 10.56 -0.38 -6.91
CA GLY A 30 9.49 0.32 -7.66
C GLY A 30 8.59 -0.61 -8.48
N HIS A 31 9.15 -1.59 -9.20
CA HIS A 31 8.35 -2.55 -9.98
C HIS A 31 7.40 -3.42 -9.13
N VAL A 32 7.70 -3.61 -7.84
CA VAL A 32 6.82 -4.37 -6.94
C VAL A 32 5.61 -3.52 -6.55
N ILE A 33 5.79 -2.21 -6.39
CA ILE A 33 4.69 -1.25 -6.17
C ILE A 33 3.77 -1.24 -7.38
N VAL A 34 4.33 -1.21 -8.60
CA VAL A 34 3.56 -1.28 -9.85
C VAL A 34 2.74 -2.58 -9.93
N ARG A 35 3.30 -3.72 -9.52
CA ARG A 35 2.54 -4.98 -9.43
C ARG A 35 1.38 -4.89 -8.43
N CYS A 36 1.60 -4.29 -7.25
CA CYS A 36 0.53 -4.08 -6.27
C CYS A 36 -0.61 -3.23 -6.85
N ILE A 37 -0.27 -2.14 -7.56
CA ILE A 37 -1.24 -1.30 -8.26
C ILE A 37 -2.01 -2.13 -9.28
N GLY A 38 -1.33 -2.91 -10.13
CA GLY A 38 -1.98 -3.76 -11.12
C GLY A 38 -2.95 -4.78 -10.52
N LEU A 39 -2.63 -5.36 -9.36
CA LEU A 39 -3.54 -6.26 -8.64
C LEU A 39 -4.76 -5.53 -8.06
N LEU A 40 -4.59 -4.30 -7.56
CA LEU A 40 -5.71 -3.46 -7.12
C LEU A 40 -6.61 -3.07 -8.30
N THR A 41 -6.04 -2.72 -9.45
CA THR A 41 -6.78 -2.47 -10.68
C THR A 41 -7.54 -3.72 -11.13
N ALA A 42 -6.91 -4.89 -11.12
CA ALA A 42 -7.58 -6.15 -11.43
C ALA A 42 -8.75 -6.46 -10.48
N ARG A 43 -8.63 -6.11 -9.19
CA ARG A 43 -9.72 -6.21 -8.21
C ARG A 43 -10.88 -5.25 -8.49
N ILE A 44 -10.59 -4.05 -9.02
CA ILE A 44 -11.61 -3.08 -9.41
C ILE A 44 -12.37 -3.57 -10.65
N LEU A 45 -11.65 -4.09 -11.66
CA LEU A 45 -12.23 -4.59 -12.91
C LEU A 45 -12.99 -5.91 -12.73
N CYS A 46 -12.57 -6.74 -11.78
CA CYS A 46 -13.30 -7.95 -11.40
C CYS A 46 -13.79 -7.79 -9.96
N PRO A 47 -14.89 -7.05 -9.74
CA PRO A 47 -15.47 -6.86 -8.42
C PRO A 47 -16.24 -8.12 -8.01
N HIS A 48 -15.54 -9.25 -7.92
CA HIS A 48 -16.14 -10.44 -7.33
C HIS A 48 -16.54 -10.09 -5.88
N SER A 49 -17.72 -10.51 -5.42
CA SER A 49 -18.31 -10.21 -4.10
C SER A 49 -17.54 -10.78 -2.90
N ARG A 50 -16.25 -11.06 -3.08
CA ARG A 50 -15.34 -11.71 -2.15
C ARG A 50 -14.29 -10.71 -1.63
N ARG A 51 -13.69 -11.08 -0.51
CA ARG A 51 -12.68 -10.25 0.16
C ARG A 51 -11.44 -10.17 -0.72
N LEU A 52 -10.67 -9.08 -0.62
CA LEU A 52 -9.40 -8.93 -1.34
C LEU A 52 -8.46 -10.13 -1.10
N SER A 53 -8.48 -10.69 0.11
CA SER A 53 -7.71 -11.87 0.48
C SER A 53 -8.00 -13.11 -0.37
N ASP A 54 -9.20 -13.22 -0.93
CA ASP A 54 -9.68 -14.43 -1.58
C ASP A 54 -9.06 -14.59 -2.98
N HIS A 55 -8.51 -13.51 -3.53
CA HIS A 55 -7.69 -13.55 -4.74
C HIS A 55 -6.36 -14.30 -4.56
N TRP A 56 -5.99 -14.64 -3.31
CA TRP A 56 -4.86 -15.53 -2.98
C TRP A 56 -5.30 -16.93 -2.55
N ALA A 57 -6.58 -17.27 -2.62
CA ALA A 57 -7.04 -18.62 -2.31
C ALA A 57 -6.39 -19.61 -3.29
N THR A 58 -5.81 -20.69 -2.78
CA THR A 58 -5.17 -21.73 -3.59
C THR A 58 -6.15 -22.83 -4.00
N THR A 59 -7.33 -22.87 -3.39
CA THR A 59 -8.35 -23.88 -3.62
C THR A 59 -9.60 -23.27 -4.25
N THR A 60 -10.31 -24.10 -5.01
CA THR A 60 -11.66 -23.83 -5.48
C THR A 60 -12.68 -24.12 -4.37
N VAL A 61 -13.76 -23.35 -4.30
CA VAL A 61 -14.87 -23.59 -3.36
C VAL A 61 -16.16 -23.62 -4.16
N GLY A 62 -16.75 -24.83 -4.30
CA GLY A 62 -17.90 -25.04 -5.19
C GLY A 62 -17.58 -24.62 -6.64
N ALA A 63 -18.43 -23.78 -7.24
CA ALA A 63 -18.23 -23.23 -8.58
C ALA A 63 -17.22 -22.07 -8.62
N VAL A 64 -16.63 -21.66 -7.49
CA VAL A 64 -15.73 -20.50 -7.45
C VAL A 64 -14.28 -20.93 -7.66
N PRO A 65 -13.58 -20.36 -8.67
CA PRO A 65 -12.21 -20.72 -8.95
C PRO A 65 -11.23 -20.24 -7.89
N ALA A 66 -10.05 -20.87 -7.85
CA ALA A 66 -8.91 -20.41 -7.06
C ALA A 66 -8.43 -19.04 -7.54
N GLY A 67 -7.85 -18.26 -6.62
CA GLY A 67 -7.34 -16.95 -6.88
C GLY A 67 -6.04 -16.96 -7.70
N THR A 68 -5.79 -15.90 -8.46
CA THR A 68 -4.62 -15.78 -9.35
C THR A 68 -3.52 -14.87 -8.80
N PHE A 69 -3.77 -14.09 -7.75
CA PHE A 69 -2.83 -13.07 -7.29
C PHE A 69 -1.54 -13.66 -6.74
N GLY A 70 -1.62 -14.86 -6.16
CA GLY A 70 -0.46 -15.61 -5.65
C GLY A 70 0.62 -15.88 -6.70
N ARG A 71 0.26 -15.92 -7.99
CA ARG A 71 1.20 -16.08 -9.10
C ARG A 71 2.09 -14.85 -9.32
N TYR A 72 1.63 -13.67 -8.92
CA TYR A 72 2.32 -12.40 -9.12
C TYR A 72 3.04 -11.91 -7.86
N ILE A 73 2.39 -12.07 -6.70
CA ILE A 73 2.96 -11.71 -5.40
C ILE A 73 2.36 -12.57 -4.29
N PRO A 74 3.14 -13.08 -3.32
CA PRO A 74 2.58 -13.75 -2.16
C PRO A 74 1.73 -12.82 -1.30
N LYS A 75 0.62 -13.33 -0.72
CA LYS A 75 -0.31 -12.55 0.13
C LYS A 75 0.42 -11.82 1.26
N ALA A 76 1.32 -12.52 1.96
CA ALA A 76 2.10 -11.96 3.05
C ALA A 76 2.99 -10.80 2.59
N ARG A 77 3.59 -10.93 1.39
CA ARG A 77 4.42 -9.87 0.80
C ARG A 77 3.59 -8.65 0.40
N PHE A 78 2.42 -8.85 -0.22
CA PHE A 78 1.49 -7.76 -0.52
C PHE A 78 1.07 -7.03 0.75
N GLY A 79 0.61 -7.76 1.78
CA GLY A 79 0.22 -7.17 3.06
C GLY A 79 1.34 -6.36 3.70
N ARG A 80 2.58 -6.87 3.66
CA ARG A 80 3.75 -6.15 4.17
C ARG A 80 4.02 -4.85 3.43
N ILE A 81 3.92 -4.86 2.10
CA ILE A 81 4.10 -3.65 1.28
C ILE A 81 3.04 -2.62 1.64
N MET A 82 1.77 -3.03 1.65
CA MET A 82 0.66 -2.12 1.98
C MET A 82 0.79 -1.52 3.39
N GLN A 83 1.29 -2.29 4.37
CA GLN A 83 1.51 -1.81 5.74
C GLN A 83 2.67 -0.82 5.88
N ASN A 84 3.65 -0.85 4.98
CA ASN A 84 4.88 -0.05 5.08
C ASN A 84 5.03 0.92 3.90
N LEU A 85 3.95 1.20 3.17
CA LEU A 85 3.96 2.18 2.09
C LEU A 85 3.83 3.58 2.69
N HIS A 86 4.88 4.39 2.53
CA HIS A 86 4.95 5.77 2.99
C HIS A 86 5.30 6.69 1.83
N PHE A 87 4.67 7.87 1.79
CA PHE A 87 4.87 8.84 0.72
C PHE A 87 5.62 10.09 1.16
N SER A 88 5.84 10.25 2.47
CA SER A 88 6.46 11.43 3.08
C SER A 88 7.41 11.03 4.18
N ASP A 89 8.42 11.86 4.45
CA ASP A 89 9.31 11.71 5.59
C ASP A 89 8.60 12.18 6.86
N ASN A 90 8.64 11.37 7.92
CA ASN A 90 8.01 11.72 9.19
C ASN A 90 8.77 12.83 9.96
N SER A 91 10.00 13.13 9.56
CA SER A 91 10.79 14.23 10.09
C SER A 91 10.62 15.55 9.33
N ASP A 92 9.79 15.55 8.28
CA ASP A 92 9.50 16.75 7.49
C ASP A 92 8.77 17.78 8.36
N ALA A 93 9.21 19.05 8.31
CA ALA A 93 8.59 20.16 9.04
C ALA A 93 7.10 20.37 8.67
N LYS A 94 6.67 19.91 7.50
CA LYS A 94 5.25 19.87 7.11
C LYS A 94 4.41 18.98 8.03
N ALA A 95 5.03 18.05 8.76
CA ALA A 95 4.32 17.20 9.72
C ALA A 95 3.58 18.00 10.80
N ASP A 96 4.11 19.17 11.17
CA ASP A 96 3.54 20.04 12.21
C ASP A 96 2.52 21.05 11.65
N THR A 97 2.54 21.31 10.33
CA THR A 97 1.81 22.45 9.73
C THR A 97 0.72 22.02 8.75
N ASP A 98 0.90 20.92 8.02
CA ASP A 98 -0.06 20.43 7.03
C ASP A 98 -0.76 19.16 7.51
N ARG A 99 -2.05 19.22 7.82
CA ARG A 99 -2.81 18.06 8.29
C ARG A 99 -2.82 16.87 7.33
N ALA A 100 -2.59 17.08 6.03
CA ALA A 100 -2.53 16.05 5.01
C ALA A 100 -1.09 15.69 4.57
N TRP A 101 -0.07 16.14 5.31
CA TRP A 101 1.34 16.01 4.94
C TRP A 101 1.72 14.60 4.45
N LYS A 102 1.21 13.55 5.11
CA LYS A 102 1.51 12.14 4.78
C LYS A 102 1.19 11.76 3.35
N VAL A 103 0.18 12.37 2.74
CA VAL A 103 -0.28 12.10 1.37
C VAL A 103 -0.04 13.29 0.43
N ARG A 104 0.47 14.40 0.95
CA ARG A 104 0.69 15.64 0.19
C ARG A 104 1.48 15.42 -1.10
N PRO A 105 2.59 14.65 -1.11
CA PRO A 105 3.33 14.40 -2.35
C PRO A 105 2.48 13.69 -3.41
N VAL A 106 1.59 12.78 -3.02
CA VAL A 106 0.68 12.11 -3.96
C VAL A 106 -0.31 13.10 -4.55
N VAL A 107 -0.90 13.95 -3.71
CA VAL A 107 -1.87 14.97 -4.15
C VAL A 107 -1.23 15.95 -5.14
N GLU A 108 -0.04 16.46 -4.82
CA GLU A 108 0.71 17.40 -5.68
C GLU A 108 1.03 16.78 -7.05
N ILE A 109 1.47 15.51 -7.07
CA ILE A 109 1.72 14.78 -8.31
C ILE A 109 0.44 14.59 -9.12
N MET A 110 -0.67 14.22 -8.46
CA MET A 110 -1.96 14.06 -9.14
C MET A 110 -2.41 15.39 -9.76
N GLN A 111 -2.45 16.47 -8.98
CA GLN A 111 -2.85 17.80 -9.47
C GLN A 111 -2.00 18.24 -10.66
N ARG A 112 -0.67 18.13 -10.55
CA ARG A 112 0.25 18.48 -11.64
C ARG A 112 0.00 17.65 -12.90
N THR A 113 -0.19 16.34 -12.75
CA THR A 113 -0.34 15.42 -13.88
C THR A 113 -1.70 15.60 -14.57
N PHE A 114 -2.78 15.75 -13.80
CA PHE A 114 -4.12 15.99 -14.36
C PHE A 114 -4.18 17.35 -15.08
N LEU A 115 -3.63 18.40 -14.47
CA LEU A 115 -3.61 19.73 -15.09
C LEU A 115 -2.84 19.73 -16.41
N ALA A 116 -1.71 19.03 -16.47
CA ALA A 116 -0.90 18.92 -17.69
C ALA A 116 -1.57 18.06 -18.79
N GLY A 117 -2.41 17.11 -18.41
CA GLY A 117 -3.03 16.13 -19.32
C GLY A 117 -4.46 16.43 -19.74
N TYR A 118 -5.10 17.46 -19.20
CA TYR A 118 -6.52 17.73 -19.40
C TYR A 118 -6.78 19.14 -19.92
N ASN A 119 -7.42 19.23 -21.08
CA ASN A 119 -7.92 20.51 -21.61
C ASN A 119 -9.27 20.82 -20.97
N VAL A 120 -9.32 21.91 -20.21
CA VAL A 120 -10.51 22.32 -19.47
C VAL A 120 -11.60 22.80 -20.44
N PRO A 121 -12.82 22.23 -20.40
CA PRO A 121 -13.92 22.69 -21.24
C PRO A 121 -14.51 24.03 -20.74
N PRO A 122 -15.26 24.77 -21.58
CA PRO A 122 -15.85 26.06 -21.19
C PRO A 122 -16.85 25.99 -20.03
N VAL A 123 -17.43 24.82 -19.78
CA VAL A 123 -18.39 24.59 -18.69
C VAL A 123 -17.82 23.55 -17.74
N LEU A 124 -17.72 23.92 -16.47
CA LEU A 124 -17.31 23.05 -15.38
C LEU A 124 -18.45 22.92 -14.37
N ALA A 125 -18.62 21.73 -13.83
CA ALA A 125 -19.47 21.48 -12.69
C ALA A 125 -18.60 21.22 -11.46
N PHE A 126 -19.01 21.80 -10.33
CA PHE A 126 -18.43 21.56 -9.01
C PHE A 126 -19.54 21.02 -8.10
N ASP A 127 -19.20 20.02 -7.29
CA ASP A 127 -20.04 19.42 -6.24
C ASP A 127 -19.35 19.62 -4.88
#